data_AF-A0A022L289-F1
#
_entry.id   AF-A0A022L289-F1
#
_cell.length_a   1.000
_cell.length_b   1.000
_cell.length_c   1.000
_cell.angle_alpha   90.00
_cell.angle_beta   90.00
_cell.angle_gamma   90.00
#
_symmetry.space_group_name_H-M   'P 1'
#
loop_
_entity.id
_entity.type
_entity.pdbx_description
1 polymer ?
#
loop_
_entity_poly.entity_id
_entity_poly.type
_entity_poly.pdbx_seq_one_letter_code
_entity_poly.pdbx_strand_id
1 'polypeptide(L)' 'MVVVCHGGVLNSFLGDVIGRPPGVFFMPRYTSVSRVFVDAAGERQLGSLNELPHASGASDLTF' A
#
# COMPACT_ATOMS: atom_id res chain seq x y z
N MET A 1 4.47 0.86 13.02
CA MET A 1 4.31 -0.58 12.73
C MET A 1 4.66 -0.83 11.27
N VAL A 2 5.19 -2.01 10.94
CA VAL A 2 5.45 -2.44 9.56
C VAL A 2 4.77 -3.80 9.36
N VAL A 3 4.13 -3.99 8.23
CA VAL A 3 3.48 -5.25 7.84
C VAL A 3 3.99 -5.65 6.47
N VAL A 4 4.38 -6.92 6.32
CA VAL A 4 4.74 -7.51 5.02
C VAL A 4 3.66 -8.51 4.66
N CYS A 5 3.07 -8.37 3.49
CA CYS A 5 1.96 -9.20 3.05
C CYS A 5 1.88 -9.25 1.52
N HIS A 6 0.99 -10.10 1.00
CA HIS A 6 0.69 -10.16 -0.42
C HIS A 6 -0.22 -9.00 -0.85
N GLY A 7 -0.23 -8.72 -2.16
CA GLY A 7 -1.00 -7.60 -2.72
C GLY A 7 -2.52 -7.67 -2.45
N GLY A 8 -3.09 -8.88 -2.31
CA GLY A 8 -4.49 -9.05 -1.93
C GLY A 8 -4.79 -8.51 -0.54
N VAL A 9 -3.99 -8.88 0.46
CA VAL A 9 -4.15 -8.39 1.86
C VAL A 9 -3.95 -6.89 1.93
N LEU A 10 -2.96 -6.36 1.21
CA LEU A 10 -2.71 -4.92 1.13
C LEU A 10 -3.92 -4.17 0.55
N ASN A 11 -4.49 -4.67 -0.55
CA ASN A 11 -5.68 -4.06 -1.16
C ASN A 11 -6.90 -4.13 -0.23
N SER A 12 -7.13 -5.24 0.46
CA SER A 12 -8.22 -5.36 1.43
C SER A 12 -8.07 -4.37 2.58
N PHE A 13 -6.86 -4.26 3.16
CA PHE A 13 -6.57 -3.31 4.24
C PHE A 13 -6.71 -1.85 3.79
N LEU A 14 -6.12 -1.49 2.65
CA LEU A 14 -6.19 -0.11 2.15
C LEU A 14 -7.60 0.25 1.66
N GLY A 15 -8.36 -0.72 1.16
CA GLY A 15 -9.77 -0.56 0.83
C GLY A 15 -10.60 -0.13 2.05
N ASP A 16 -10.40 -0.80 3.19
CA ASP A 16 -11.00 -0.41 4.47
C ASP A 16 -10.59 1.02 4.89
N VAL A 17 -9.30 1.37 4.77
CA VAL A 17 -8.79 2.70 5.10
C VAL A 17 -9.42 3.81 4.25
N ILE A 18 -9.71 3.56 2.97
CA ILE A 18 -10.29 4.57 2.05
C ILE A 18 -11.81 4.44 1.86
N GLY A 19 -12.49 3.58 2.65
CA GLY A 19 -13.93 3.38 2.57
C GLY A 19 -14.41 2.70 1.27
N ARG A 20 -13.57 1.86 0.64
CA ARG A 20 -13.91 1.12 -0.58
C ARG A 20 -14.36 -0.32 -0.24
N PRO A 21 -15.33 -0.89 -0.98
CA PRO A 21 -15.68 -2.30 -0.82
C PRO A 21 -14.48 -3.23 -1.05
N PRO A 22 -14.49 -4.44 -0.45
CA PRO A 22 -13.42 -5.42 -0.61
C PRO A 22 -13.15 -5.74 -2.09
N GLY A 23 -11.88 -5.71 -2.47
CA GLY A 23 -11.45 -6.04 -3.84
C GLY A 23 -10.07 -5.47 -4.16
N VAL A 24 -9.52 -5.92 -5.29
CA VAL A 24 -8.27 -5.36 -5.82
C VAL A 24 -8.58 -4.05 -6.54
N PHE A 25 -7.98 -2.96 -6.10
CA PHE A 25 -8.13 -1.63 -6.73
C PHE A 25 -6.81 -1.10 -7.33
N PHE A 26 -5.67 -1.66 -6.94
CA PHE A 26 -4.38 -1.39 -7.59
C PHE A 26 -3.47 -2.62 -7.55
N MET A 27 -2.49 -2.67 -8.46
CA MET A 27 -1.46 -3.69 -8.49
C MET A 27 -0.20 -3.17 -7.75
N PRO A 28 0.15 -3.71 -6.57
CA PRO A 28 1.36 -3.31 -5.87
C PRO A 28 2.59 -3.79 -6.63
N ARG A 29 3.59 -2.91 -6.78
CA ARG A 29 4.90 -3.29 -7.33
C ARG A 29 5.62 -4.16 -6.30
N TYR A 30 6.45 -5.08 -6.79
CA TYR A 30 7.25 -5.93 -5.91
C TYR A 30 8.14 -5.08 -5.00
N THR A 31 8.15 -5.38 -3.71
CA THR A 31 8.83 -4.62 -2.64
C THR A 31 8.40 -3.16 -2.49
N SER A 32 7.26 -2.74 -3.06
CA SER A 32 6.73 -1.39 -2.82
C SER A 32 6.28 -1.18 -1.39
N VAL A 33 6.25 0.08 -0.98
CA VAL A 33 5.85 0.53 0.35
C VAL A 33 4.62 1.43 0.21
N SER A 34 3.60 1.18 1.03
CA SER A 34 2.44 2.07 1.19
C SER A 34 2.37 2.50 2.64
N ARG A 35 2.02 3.77 2.89
CA ARG A 35 1.99 4.35 4.24
C ARG A 35 0.60 4.83 4.58
N VAL A 36 0.17 4.50 5.80
CA VAL A 36 -1.08 4.97 6.39
C VAL A 36 -0.74 5.74 7.65
N PHE A 37 -1.27 6.94 7.77
CA PHE A 37 -1.20 7.75 8.98
C PHE A 37 -2.40 7.44 9.86
N VAL A 38 -2.19 7.46 11.17
CA VAL A 38 -3.24 7.29 12.18
C VAL A 38 -3.11 8.46 13.14
N ASP A 39 -4.20 9.19 13.35
CA ASP A 39 -4.21 10.31 14.29
C ASP A 39 -4.45 9.84 15.74
N ALA A 40 -4.48 10.78 16.68
CA ALA A 40 -4.72 10.49 18.09
C ALA A 40 -6.14 9.96 18.38
N ALA A 41 -7.11 10.22 17.50
CA ALA A 41 -8.47 9.70 17.59
C ALA A 41 -8.63 8.30 16.97
N GLY A 42 -7.60 7.83 16.24
CA GLY A 42 -7.61 6.54 15.55
C GLY A 42 -8.05 6.61 14.09
N GLU A 43 -8.27 7.81 13.55
CA GLU A 43 -8.65 7.99 12.15
C GLU A 43 -7.47 7.66 11.24
N ARG A 44 -7.74 6.85 10.23
CA ARG A 44 -6.72 6.31 9.31
C ARG A 44 -6.79 7.04 7.98
N GLN A 45 -5.63 7.47 7.48
CA GLN A 45 -5.53 8.17 6.19
C GLN A 45 -4.40 7.58 5.35
N LEU A 46 -4.68 7.33 4.07
CA LEU A 46 -3.67 6.90 3.11
C LEU A 46 -2.71 8.08 2.84
N GLY A 47 -1.45 7.93 3.25
CA GLY A 47 -0.42 8.94 3.05
C GLY A 47 0.33 8.78 1.73
N SER A 48 0.76 7.55 1.44
CA SER A 48 1.44 7.21 0.19
C SER A 48 1.09 5.80 -0.25
N LEU A 49 1.12 5.56 -1.56
CA LEU A 49 0.72 4.30 -2.16
C LEU A 49 1.80 3.83 -3.14
N ASN A 50 2.23 2.57 -3.00
CA ASN A 50 3.08 1.90 -4.00
C ASN A 50 4.44 2.60 -4.23
N GLU A 51 5.02 3.21 -3.20
CA GLU A 51 6.32 3.87 -3.25
C GLU A 51 7.43 2.85 -3.48
N LEU A 52 8.40 3.17 -4.35
CA LEU A 52 9.55 2.32 -4.61
C LEU A 52 10.88 3.10 -4.74
N PRO A 53 11.14 4.18 -3.95
CA PRO A 53 12.35 4.98 -4.12
C PRO A 53 13.63 4.16 -3.87
N HIS A 54 13.57 3.13 -3.02
CA HIS A 54 14.71 2.25 -2.73
C HIS A 54 15.04 1.26 -3.86
N ALA A 55 14.10 0.98 -4.77
CA ALA A 55 14.31 0.06 -5.89
C ALA A 55 14.38 0.80 -7.24
N SER A 56 14.69 2.10 -7.21
CA SER A 56 14.82 2.96 -8.40
C SER A 56 15.95 2.53 -9.35
N GLY A 57 16.88 1.68 -8.91
CA GLY A 57 17.87 1.04 -9.79
C GLY A 57 17.35 -0.21 -10.53
N ALA A 58 16.16 -0.70 -10.16
CA ALA A 58 15.53 -1.90 -10.71
C ALA A 58 14.23 -1.58 -11.50
N SER A 59 13.95 -0.29 -11.75
CA SER A 59 12.70 0.17 -12.38
C SER A 59 12.51 -0.23 -13.85
N ASP A 60 13.46 -0.96 -14.45
CA ASP A 60 13.42 -1.43 -15.84
C ASP A 60 13.00 -2.90 -16.02
N LEU A 61 12.61 -3.60 -14.97
CA LEU A 61 12.10 -4.97 -15.11
C LEU A 61 10.58 -4.97 -15.06
N THR A 62 9.98 -4.58 -16.19
CA THR A 62 8.60 -4.95 -16.53
C THR A 62 8.58 -6.47 -16.75
N PHE A 63 7.93 -7.20 -15.85
CA PHE A 63 7.53 -8.60 -16.08
C PHE A 63 6.07 -8.64 -16.51
#